data_AF-A0A7R9FL67-F1
#
_entry.id   AF-A0A7R9FL67-F1
#
_cell.length_a   1.000
_cell.length_b   1.000
_cell.length_c   1.000
_cell.angle_alpha   90.00
_cell.angle_beta   90.00
_cell.angle_gamma   90.00
#
_symmetry.space_group_name_H-M   'P 1'
#
loop_
_entity.id
_entity.type
_entity.pdbx_description
1 polymer ?
#
loop_
_entity_poly.entity_id
_entity_poly.type
_entity_poly.pdbx_seq_one_letter_code
_entity_poly.pdbx_strand_id
1 'polypeptide(L)'
;MVKSDSSEQLPVLDPTLVAGGNYIKEGRDSAKSLCLIFSPEGDEVGALAKSLILFQKHGVNLLHIESRSSLRFPGQYEFMVECAPCANLGAAIENLREGSSYFNIITRNHKDNREGFQPELPNGDLVEIARKVLVTNLSVWVAPYHPLPHKVLDRYLVNLQLNPSDVARGIVTRRHSTSEVASCPQSVTRRHSASITRGTVPIVQCSCIFLRNCPIVHCSCVSLRNCPMVQCSCVFPQELSHSSMLLCFSSGTVPWFPRRIRDLDKFANQILSYGSELDADHPGFTDPVYRARRKYFADIAFHYKHGEPLPHVNYTQEETDTWGQVFRKLTKLYPSHACREHNHVFPLLIENCGYRENNIPQLEDISNFLKDSTGFTLRPVAGLLSSRDFLAGLAFRVFHSTQYIRHPSCPLYTPEPDVCHELLGHVPLLADPAFAQFSQEIGLASLGAPDDYIERLATCYWFTVEFGLCTQDGQVKAYGAGLLSSFGELQYCLSDKPERRVFDPIKTSLQKYPITEYQPVYYVAESFEDAKEKLIKYAQTIPRHFGVRYNAYSQSIELLDSKPQIEGLVQNITQEMQILLDALRKL
;
A
#
# COMPACT_ATOMS: atom_id res chain seq x y z
N MET A 1 -33.88 -35.25 -21.62
CA MET A 1 -33.71 -34.46 -20.38
C MET A 1 -32.23 -34.45 -20.05
N VAL A 2 -31.52 -33.43 -20.52
CA VAL A 2 -30.09 -33.23 -20.26
C VAL A 2 -29.99 -32.50 -18.92
N LYS A 3 -29.28 -33.09 -17.96
CA LYS A 3 -28.96 -32.49 -16.67
C LYS A 3 -28.10 -31.25 -16.90
N SER A 4 -28.55 -30.11 -16.38
CA SER A 4 -27.76 -28.88 -16.29
C SER A 4 -26.68 -29.06 -15.23
N ASP A 5 -25.41 -28.90 -15.62
CA ASP A 5 -24.29 -28.77 -14.70
C ASP A 5 -24.52 -27.57 -13.77
N SER A 6 -24.71 -27.86 -12.49
CA SER A 6 -24.59 -26.88 -11.42
C SER A 6 -23.12 -26.62 -11.17
N SER A 7 -22.61 -25.49 -11.67
CA SER A 7 -21.33 -24.94 -11.21
C SER A 7 -21.41 -24.73 -9.69
N GLU A 8 -20.66 -25.51 -8.91
CA GLU A 8 -20.46 -25.27 -7.48
C GLU A 8 -19.87 -23.87 -7.31
N GLN A 9 -20.69 -22.93 -6.85
CA GLN A 9 -20.21 -21.63 -6.40
C GLN A 9 -19.55 -21.85 -5.04
N LEU A 10 -18.24 -21.60 -4.95
CA LEU A 10 -17.54 -21.52 -3.66
C LEU A 10 -18.33 -20.59 -2.73
N PRO A 11 -18.53 -20.97 -1.44
CA PRO A 11 -19.35 -20.18 -0.53
C PRO A 11 -18.78 -18.78 -0.36
N VAL A 12 -19.67 -17.78 -0.40
CA VAL A 12 -19.38 -16.41 0.05
C VAL A 12 -18.92 -16.51 1.50
N LEU A 13 -17.74 -15.98 1.79
CA LEU A 13 -17.20 -15.91 3.15
C LEU A 13 -17.44 -14.48 3.61
N ASP A 14 -18.07 -14.31 4.76
CA ASP A 14 -18.19 -12.99 5.37
C ASP A 14 -16.81 -12.51 5.84
N PRO A 15 -16.59 -11.20 5.99
CA PRO A 15 -15.41 -10.69 6.68
C PRO A 15 -15.23 -11.42 8.03
N THR A 16 -13.99 -11.51 8.53
CA THR A 16 -13.73 -12.18 9.82
C THR A 16 -12.68 -11.43 10.65
N LEU A 17 -12.96 -11.23 11.93
CA LEU A 17 -11.99 -10.69 12.89
C LEU A 17 -10.90 -11.74 13.18
N VAL A 18 -9.64 -11.39 12.98
CA VAL A 18 -8.50 -12.28 13.24
C VAL A 18 -8.13 -12.22 14.72
N ALA A 19 -7.96 -13.40 15.34
CA ALA A 19 -7.63 -13.50 16.76
C ALA A 19 -6.30 -12.81 17.10
N GLY A 20 -6.30 -11.99 18.15
CA GLY A 20 -5.11 -11.32 18.68
C GLY A 20 -4.90 -9.87 18.25
N GLY A 21 -5.90 -9.24 17.61
CA GLY A 21 -5.92 -7.80 17.29
C GLY A 21 -7.28 -7.34 16.73
N ASN A 22 -7.28 -6.18 16.07
CA ASN A 22 -8.42 -5.57 15.37
C ASN A 22 -8.34 -5.73 13.84
N TYR A 23 -7.53 -6.69 13.36
CA TYR A 23 -7.45 -6.96 11.94
C TYR A 23 -8.70 -7.71 11.47
N ILE A 24 -9.46 -7.07 10.58
CA ILE A 24 -10.63 -7.67 9.93
C ILE A 24 -10.21 -8.11 8.55
N LYS A 25 -10.10 -9.42 8.38
CA LYS A 25 -9.81 -10.05 7.11
C LYS A 25 -11.04 -9.91 6.20
N GLU A 26 -10.80 -9.53 4.96
CA GLU A 26 -11.83 -9.48 3.93
C GLU A 26 -12.52 -10.83 3.74
N GLY A 27 -13.84 -10.76 3.54
CA GLY A 27 -14.63 -11.88 3.08
C GLY A 27 -14.36 -12.22 1.60
N ARG A 28 -14.93 -13.33 1.12
CA ARG A 28 -15.01 -13.60 -0.32
C ARG A 28 -16.09 -12.71 -0.91
N ASP A 29 -15.68 -11.87 -1.85
CA ASP A 29 -16.57 -10.94 -2.52
C ASP A 29 -17.59 -11.67 -3.41
N SER A 30 -18.88 -11.47 -3.14
CA SER A 30 -19.97 -11.90 -4.03
C SER A 30 -19.98 -11.10 -5.34
N ALA A 31 -19.41 -9.89 -5.34
CA ALA A 31 -19.29 -9.01 -6.51
C ALA A 31 -18.13 -9.38 -7.45
N LYS A 32 -17.29 -10.38 -7.08
CA LYS A 32 -16.31 -11.03 -7.96
C LYS A 32 -15.54 -10.02 -8.82
N SER A 33 -15.07 -8.96 -8.16
CA SER A 33 -14.44 -7.77 -8.74
C SER A 33 -13.09 -8.09 -9.38
N LEU A 34 -13.09 -8.69 -10.57
CA LEU A 34 -11.90 -8.85 -11.40
C LEU A 34 -11.87 -7.72 -12.43
N CYS A 35 -10.90 -6.82 -12.26
CA CYS A 35 -10.60 -5.76 -13.20
C CYS A 35 -9.32 -6.10 -13.96
N LEU A 36 -9.44 -6.17 -15.28
CA LEU A 36 -8.31 -6.31 -16.19
C LEU A 36 -7.92 -4.93 -16.67
N ILE A 37 -6.64 -4.58 -16.53
CA ILE A 37 -6.07 -3.35 -17.09
C ILE A 37 -5.09 -3.75 -18.16
N PHE A 38 -5.28 -3.26 -19.38
CA PHE A 38 -4.38 -3.57 -20.47
C PHE A 38 -4.26 -2.44 -21.49
N SER A 39 -3.11 -2.38 -22.16
CA SER A 39 -2.84 -1.50 -23.31
C SER A 39 -2.48 -2.40 -24.50
N PRO A 40 -3.31 -2.47 -25.55
CA PRO A 40 -3.04 -3.29 -26.74
C PRO A 40 -1.73 -2.91 -27.43
N GLU A 41 -1.13 -3.86 -28.14
CA GLU A 41 0.02 -3.56 -29.00
C GLU A 41 -0.40 -2.69 -30.20
N GLY A 42 0.00 -1.42 -30.16
CA GLY A 42 -0.31 -0.44 -31.21
C GLY A 42 -1.66 0.25 -31.01
N ASP A 43 -1.65 1.58 -31.10
CA ASP A 43 -2.88 2.37 -31.07
C ASP A 43 -3.42 2.56 -32.49
N GLU A 44 -4.20 1.59 -32.95
CA GLU A 44 -4.87 1.61 -34.24
C GLU A 44 -6.39 1.60 -34.09
N VAL A 45 -7.08 2.18 -35.07
CA VAL A 45 -8.55 2.22 -35.10
C VAL A 45 -9.09 0.80 -35.03
N GLY A 46 -9.85 0.50 -33.98
CA GLY A 46 -10.43 -0.82 -33.73
C GLY A 46 -9.67 -1.71 -32.75
N ALA A 47 -8.57 -1.25 -32.15
CA ALA A 47 -7.83 -2.00 -31.11
C ALA A 47 -8.74 -2.49 -29.97
N LEU A 48 -9.60 -1.61 -29.43
CA LEU A 48 -10.61 -2.01 -28.43
C LEU A 48 -11.56 -3.08 -28.99
N ALA A 49 -12.08 -2.90 -30.19
CA ALA A 49 -13.02 -3.85 -30.78
C ALA A 49 -12.38 -5.24 -30.94
N LYS A 50 -11.09 -5.31 -31.32
CA LYS A 50 -10.32 -6.56 -31.38
C LYS A 50 -10.22 -7.22 -30.00
N SER A 51 -9.94 -6.45 -28.96
CA SER A 51 -9.92 -6.97 -27.58
C SER A 51 -11.30 -7.43 -27.11
N LEU A 52 -12.38 -6.72 -27.45
CA LEU A 52 -13.75 -7.11 -27.11
C LEU A 52 -14.20 -8.42 -27.79
N ILE A 53 -13.74 -8.67 -29.01
CA ILE A 53 -13.98 -9.94 -29.72
C ILE A 53 -13.37 -11.12 -28.95
N LEU A 54 -12.24 -10.95 -28.26
CA LEU A 54 -11.65 -12.01 -27.42
C LEU A 54 -12.56 -12.37 -26.26
N PHE A 55 -13.14 -11.39 -25.57
CA PHE A 55 -14.12 -11.64 -24.51
C PHE A 55 -15.37 -12.35 -25.04
N GLN A 56 -15.90 -11.90 -26.18
CA GLN A 56 -17.04 -12.53 -26.83
C GLN A 56 -16.75 -13.98 -27.24
N LYS A 57 -15.57 -14.25 -27.83
CA LYS A 57 -15.13 -15.58 -28.26
C LYS A 57 -15.09 -16.58 -27.09
N HIS A 58 -14.69 -16.11 -25.91
CA HIS A 58 -14.60 -16.93 -24.70
C HIS A 58 -15.88 -16.90 -23.85
N GLY A 59 -16.93 -16.21 -24.30
CA GLY A 59 -18.21 -16.12 -23.57
C GLY A 59 -18.10 -15.32 -22.26
N VAL A 60 -17.15 -14.40 -22.17
CA VAL A 60 -16.96 -13.54 -20.99
C VAL A 60 -17.88 -12.33 -21.11
N ASN A 61 -18.82 -12.20 -20.19
CA ASN A 61 -19.66 -11.01 -20.10
C ASN A 61 -18.89 -9.87 -19.40
N LEU A 62 -19.09 -8.62 -19.84
CA LEU A 62 -18.42 -7.45 -19.31
C LEU A 62 -19.39 -6.62 -18.49
N LEU A 63 -19.03 -6.29 -17.26
CA LEU A 63 -19.84 -5.48 -16.34
C LEU A 63 -19.58 -3.99 -16.56
N HIS A 64 -18.33 -3.64 -16.86
CA HIS A 64 -17.89 -2.27 -17.09
C HIS A 64 -16.69 -2.23 -18.02
N ILE A 65 -16.64 -1.22 -18.90
CA ILE A 65 -15.50 -0.95 -19.78
C ILE A 65 -15.21 0.53 -19.71
N GLU A 66 -13.95 0.85 -19.51
CA GLU A 66 -13.46 2.21 -19.54
C GLU A 66 -12.18 2.29 -20.38
N SER A 67 -12.03 3.36 -21.16
CA SER A 67 -10.79 3.69 -21.88
C SER A 67 -10.24 5.04 -21.45
N ARG A 68 -8.92 5.13 -21.24
CA ARG A 68 -8.24 6.40 -20.90
C ARG A 68 -6.92 6.51 -21.66
N SER A 69 -6.47 7.72 -21.91
CA SER A 69 -5.12 7.95 -22.44
C SER A 69 -4.10 7.35 -21.47
N SER A 70 -3.20 6.53 -21.98
CA SER A 70 -2.17 5.88 -21.16
C SER A 70 -1.17 6.92 -20.67
N LEU A 71 -0.86 6.85 -19.37
CA LEU A 71 0.24 7.60 -18.79
C LEU A 71 1.59 6.88 -18.98
N ARG A 72 1.57 5.58 -19.32
CA ARG A 72 2.75 4.73 -19.53
C ARG A 72 3.24 4.77 -20.96
N PHE A 73 2.32 4.79 -21.92
CA PHE A 73 2.62 4.81 -23.35
C PHE A 73 1.99 6.05 -24.00
N PRO A 74 2.77 7.11 -24.23
CA PRO A 74 2.28 8.32 -24.86
C PRO A 74 1.62 8.02 -26.21
N GLY A 75 0.39 8.53 -26.40
CA GLY A 75 -0.38 8.30 -27.62
C GLY A 75 -1.01 6.92 -27.74
N GLN A 76 -1.16 6.17 -26.64
CA GLN A 76 -1.97 4.95 -26.58
C GLN A 76 -3.13 5.08 -25.57
N TYR A 77 -4.02 4.10 -25.58
CA TYR A 77 -5.11 3.97 -24.60
C TYR A 77 -4.92 2.76 -23.68
N GLU A 78 -5.15 2.97 -22.39
CA GLU A 78 -5.36 1.90 -21.42
C GLU A 78 -6.85 1.60 -21.29
N PHE A 79 -7.19 0.32 -21.34
CA PHE A 79 -8.53 -0.20 -21.13
C PHE A 79 -8.62 -0.87 -19.77
N MET A 80 -9.68 -0.52 -19.02
CA MET A 80 -10.02 -1.08 -17.72
C MET A 80 -11.35 -1.80 -17.88
N VAL A 81 -11.33 -3.13 -17.72
CA VAL A 81 -12.48 -3.99 -18.01
C VAL A 81 -12.82 -4.81 -16.78
N GLU A 82 -14.02 -4.59 -16.26
CA GLU A 82 -14.59 -5.41 -15.18
C GLU A 82 -15.34 -6.58 -15.80
N CYS A 83 -14.90 -7.79 -15.49
CA CYS A 83 -15.45 -9.01 -16.08
C CYS A 83 -16.47 -9.65 -15.15
N ALA A 84 -17.56 -10.14 -15.73
CA ALA A 84 -18.41 -11.07 -15.02
C ALA A 84 -17.66 -12.40 -14.83
N PRO A 85 -17.96 -13.13 -13.75
CA PRO A 85 -17.27 -14.37 -13.44
C PRO A 85 -17.75 -15.48 -14.36
N CYS A 86 -16.82 -16.19 -14.97
CA CYS A 86 -17.10 -17.30 -15.86
C CYS A 86 -15.94 -18.30 -15.89
N ALA A 87 -16.24 -19.55 -16.24
CA ALA A 87 -15.25 -20.64 -16.26
C ALA A 87 -14.11 -20.42 -17.29
N ASN A 88 -14.37 -19.69 -18.38
CA ASN A 88 -13.42 -19.50 -19.49
C ASN A 88 -12.59 -18.22 -19.39
N LEU A 89 -12.67 -17.50 -18.26
CA LEU A 89 -11.97 -16.22 -18.07
C LEU A 89 -10.45 -16.36 -18.19
N GLY A 90 -9.87 -17.47 -17.73
CA GLY A 90 -8.42 -17.71 -17.80
C GLY A 90 -7.90 -17.72 -19.24
N ALA A 91 -8.61 -18.38 -20.16
CA ALA A 91 -8.23 -18.40 -21.57
C ALA A 91 -8.34 -17.01 -22.21
N ALA A 92 -9.35 -16.22 -21.85
CA ALA A 92 -9.48 -14.84 -22.31
C ALA A 92 -8.31 -13.96 -21.81
N ILE A 93 -7.91 -14.13 -20.55
CA ILE A 93 -6.79 -13.42 -19.94
C ILE A 93 -5.47 -13.70 -20.65
N GLU A 94 -5.14 -14.97 -20.93
CA GLU A 94 -3.88 -15.31 -21.58
C GLU A 94 -3.80 -14.76 -23.00
N ASN A 95 -4.87 -14.91 -23.80
CA ASN A 95 -4.91 -14.34 -25.16
C ASN A 95 -4.82 -12.81 -25.14
N LEU A 96 -5.44 -12.16 -24.15
CA LEU A 96 -5.40 -10.71 -24.03
C LEU A 96 -4.02 -10.22 -23.57
N ARG A 97 -3.35 -10.97 -22.69
CA ARG A 97 -1.99 -10.71 -22.22
C ARG A 97 -0.99 -10.78 -23.37
N GLU A 98 -1.09 -11.79 -24.24
CA GLU A 98 -0.20 -11.96 -25.40
C GLU A 98 -0.30 -10.79 -26.40
N GLY A 99 -1.48 -10.19 -26.56
CA GLY A 99 -1.72 -9.08 -27.48
C GLY A 99 -1.58 -7.68 -26.88
N SER A 100 -1.03 -7.56 -25.67
CA SER A 100 -0.97 -6.29 -24.92
C SER A 100 0.46 -5.89 -24.57
N SER A 101 0.82 -4.63 -24.83
CA SER A 101 2.06 -4.02 -24.35
C SER A 101 2.12 -3.86 -22.83
N TYR A 102 0.95 -3.82 -22.17
CA TYR A 102 0.81 -3.86 -20.73
C TYR A 102 -0.42 -4.65 -20.33
N PHE A 103 -0.32 -5.45 -19.27
CA PHE A 103 -1.42 -6.25 -18.77
C PHE A 103 -1.31 -6.44 -17.25
N ASN A 104 -2.36 -6.14 -16.52
CA ASN A 104 -2.43 -6.32 -15.07
C ASN A 104 -3.80 -6.85 -14.64
N ILE A 105 -3.81 -7.72 -13.62
CA ILE A 105 -5.01 -8.31 -13.05
C ILE A 105 -5.14 -7.80 -11.62
N ILE A 106 -6.23 -7.08 -11.38
CA ILE A 106 -6.59 -6.56 -10.07
C ILE A 106 -7.84 -7.32 -9.59
N THR A 107 -7.72 -8.06 -8.48
CA THR A 107 -8.82 -8.91 -7.99
C THR A 107 -8.86 -8.97 -6.46
N ARG A 108 -10.08 -8.99 -5.90
CA ARG A 108 -10.29 -9.26 -4.47
C ARG A 108 -9.94 -10.71 -4.13
N ASN A 109 -10.26 -11.65 -5.03
CA ASN A 109 -10.02 -13.10 -4.86
C ASN A 109 -8.63 -13.55 -5.37
N HIS A 110 -7.61 -12.75 -5.10
CA HIS A 110 -6.23 -12.98 -5.55
C HIS A 110 -5.61 -14.30 -5.06
N LYS A 111 -6.19 -14.92 -4.01
CA LYS A 111 -5.78 -16.23 -3.47
C LYS A 111 -6.49 -17.40 -4.14
N ASP A 112 -7.79 -17.32 -4.38
CA ASP A 112 -8.59 -18.42 -4.97
C ASP A 112 -8.26 -18.65 -6.46
N ASN A 113 -7.76 -17.62 -7.17
CA ASN A 113 -7.24 -17.77 -8.53
C ASN A 113 -5.89 -18.51 -8.62
N ARG A 114 -5.28 -18.91 -7.49
CA ARG A 114 -4.10 -19.79 -7.48
C ARG A 114 -4.47 -21.27 -7.65
N GLU A 115 -5.68 -21.68 -7.25
CA GLU A 115 -6.07 -23.10 -7.28
C GLU A 115 -6.58 -23.57 -8.67
N GLY A 116 -6.89 -22.65 -9.58
CA GLY A 116 -7.18 -22.97 -10.99
C GLY A 116 -5.95 -23.19 -11.87
N PHE A 117 -4.74 -23.02 -11.32
CA PHE A 117 -3.46 -23.16 -12.01
C PHE A 117 -2.61 -24.26 -11.38
N GLN A 118 -3.11 -25.49 -11.39
CA GLN A 118 -2.25 -26.67 -11.31
C GLN A 118 -2.41 -27.46 -12.61
N PRO A 119 -1.43 -27.44 -13.54
CA PRO A 119 -1.32 -28.58 -14.43
C PRO A 119 -1.06 -29.79 -13.52
N GLU A 120 -1.95 -30.77 -13.53
CA GLU A 120 -1.70 -32.06 -12.89
C GLU A 120 -0.39 -32.63 -13.46
N LEU A 121 0.71 -32.44 -12.74
CA LEU A 121 1.92 -33.19 -12.97
C LEU A 121 1.68 -34.56 -12.34
N PRO A 122 1.72 -35.66 -13.10
CA PRO A 122 1.55 -36.98 -12.53
C PRO A 122 2.63 -37.19 -11.47
N ASN A 123 2.20 -37.63 -10.27
CA ASN A 123 3.08 -38.02 -9.18
C ASN A 123 4.09 -39.08 -9.66
N GLY A 124 5.26 -38.61 -10.07
CA GLY A 124 6.37 -39.40 -10.54
C GLY A 124 7.65 -38.63 -10.24
N ASP A 125 8.54 -39.28 -9.49
CA ASP A 125 9.78 -38.73 -8.94
C ASP A 125 10.49 -37.75 -9.89
N LEU A 126 10.58 -36.49 -9.47
CA LEU A 126 11.32 -35.42 -10.17
C LEU A 126 12.78 -35.81 -10.47
N VAL A 127 13.33 -36.76 -9.69
CA VAL A 127 14.67 -37.33 -9.88
C VAL A 127 14.75 -38.20 -11.14
N GLU A 128 13.67 -38.87 -11.54
CA GLU A 128 13.64 -39.77 -12.70
C GLU A 128 13.41 -39.01 -14.01
N ILE A 129 12.66 -37.90 -13.96
CA ILE A 129 12.51 -36.94 -15.07
C ILE A 129 13.84 -36.22 -15.33
N ALA A 130 14.53 -35.77 -14.28
CA ALA A 130 15.86 -35.17 -14.40
C ALA A 130 16.91 -36.14 -14.96
N ARG A 131 16.82 -37.44 -14.60
CA ARG A 131 17.66 -38.50 -15.18
C ARG A 131 17.39 -38.73 -16.67
N LYS A 132 16.13 -38.71 -17.10
CA LYS A 132 15.77 -38.88 -18.54
C LYS A 132 16.23 -37.71 -19.40
N VAL A 133 16.15 -36.47 -18.89
CA VAL A 133 16.59 -35.26 -19.60
C VAL A 133 18.12 -35.18 -19.72
N LEU A 134 18.87 -35.63 -18.70
CA LEU A 134 20.34 -35.69 -18.79
C LEU A 134 20.85 -36.81 -19.71
N VAL A 135 20.13 -37.93 -19.82
CA VAL A 135 20.56 -39.07 -20.67
C VAL A 135 20.23 -38.83 -22.16
N THR A 136 19.22 -38.02 -22.48
CA THR A 136 18.87 -37.71 -23.88
C THR A 136 19.80 -36.66 -24.52
N ASN A 137 20.51 -35.83 -23.75
CA ASN A 137 21.46 -34.84 -24.27
C ASN A 137 22.92 -35.32 -24.34
N LEU A 138 23.20 -36.58 -24.00
CA LEU A 138 24.52 -37.20 -24.11
C LEU A 138 24.61 -38.24 -25.25
N SER A 139 23.58 -38.34 -26.10
CA SER A 139 23.50 -39.34 -27.19
C SER A 139 23.56 -38.74 -28.61
N VAL A 140 23.95 -37.47 -28.76
CA VAL A 140 24.36 -36.90 -30.05
C VAL A 140 25.80 -36.43 -29.89
N TRP A 141 26.71 -37.05 -30.64
CA TRP A 141 28.19 -37.02 -30.52
C TRP A 141 28.78 -38.08 -29.59
N VAL A 142 29.02 -39.28 -30.13
CA VAL A 142 30.35 -39.93 -30.25
C VAL A 142 30.15 -41.24 -31.04
N ALA A 143 30.84 -41.36 -32.18
CA ALA A 143 30.99 -42.60 -32.95
C ALA A 143 32.03 -43.53 -32.29
N PRO A 144 32.07 -44.84 -32.63
CA PRO A 144 32.25 -45.92 -31.66
C PRO A 144 33.72 -46.33 -31.46
N TYR A 145 34.16 -46.51 -30.21
CA TYR A 145 35.24 -47.45 -29.88
C TYR A 145 34.99 -48.11 -28.51
N HIS A 146 35.05 -49.44 -28.54
CA HIS A 146 35.08 -50.53 -27.55
C HIS A 146 35.21 -50.29 -26.02
N PRO A 147 34.82 -51.31 -25.19
CA PRO A 147 34.22 -51.14 -23.87
C PRO A 147 35.21 -51.06 -22.69
N LEU A 148 34.78 -50.40 -21.63
CA LEU A 148 35.37 -50.43 -20.29
C LEU A 148 35.03 -51.73 -19.55
N PRO A 149 35.89 -52.24 -18.66
CA PRO A 149 35.48 -53.06 -17.54
C PRO A 149 35.28 -52.24 -16.26
N HIS A 150 34.24 -52.63 -15.52
CA HIS A 150 33.76 -52.14 -14.23
C HIS A 150 34.85 -51.95 -13.15
N LYS A 151 34.80 -50.81 -12.43
CA LYS A 151 34.57 -50.72 -10.97
C LYS A 151 34.91 -49.32 -10.45
N VAL A 152 34.27 -49.00 -9.32
CA VAL A 152 34.55 -47.91 -8.36
C VAL A 152 33.85 -46.58 -8.64
N LEU A 153 32.53 -46.62 -8.50
CA LEU A 153 31.69 -45.48 -8.15
C LEU A 153 31.48 -45.52 -6.62
N ASP A 154 32.53 -45.23 -5.84
CA ASP A 154 32.47 -45.04 -4.38
C ASP A 154 33.82 -44.56 -3.87
N ARG A 155 34.02 -43.24 -3.94
CA ARG A 155 35.05 -42.39 -3.30
C ARG A 155 35.35 -41.26 -4.27
N TYR A 156 34.73 -40.10 -4.07
CA TYR A 156 35.26 -38.75 -4.34
C TYR A 156 34.10 -37.74 -4.24
N LEU A 157 33.35 -37.80 -3.13
CA LEU A 157 32.56 -36.68 -2.62
C LEU A 157 33.26 -36.14 -1.37
N VAL A 158 34.49 -35.62 -1.53
CA VAL A 158 35.12 -34.72 -0.57
C VAL A 158 36.06 -33.79 -1.35
N ASN A 159 35.70 -32.51 -1.38
CA ASN A 159 36.54 -31.34 -1.66
C ASN A 159 37.36 -31.31 -2.96
N LEU A 160 36.92 -30.50 -3.93
CA LEU A 160 37.77 -29.47 -4.54
C LEU A 160 36.94 -28.53 -5.43
N GLN A 161 36.98 -27.25 -5.06
CA GLN A 161 36.62 -26.10 -5.89
C GLN A 161 37.54 -26.05 -7.11
N LEU A 162 36.98 -25.97 -8.33
CA LEU A 162 37.68 -25.40 -9.48
C LEU A 162 36.68 -24.67 -10.40
N ASN A 163 37.05 -23.43 -10.73
CA ASN A 163 36.38 -22.51 -11.65
C ASN A 163 36.33 -23.06 -13.08
N PRO A 164 35.21 -22.87 -13.82
CA PRO A 164 35.21 -22.99 -15.27
C PRO A 164 35.35 -21.61 -15.91
N SER A 165 36.59 -21.18 -16.13
CA SER A 165 36.95 -20.16 -17.12
C SER A 165 37.98 -20.74 -18.08
N ASP A 166 37.57 -21.75 -18.84
CA ASP A 166 38.29 -22.29 -19.99
C ASP A 166 37.33 -23.21 -20.75
N VAL A 167 36.53 -22.65 -21.67
CA VAL A 167 36.04 -23.23 -22.95
C VAL A 167 35.17 -22.16 -23.61
N ALA A 168 35.74 -21.38 -24.51
CA ALA A 168 35.05 -20.81 -25.69
C ALA A 168 36.05 -19.98 -26.54
N ARG A 169 36.93 -20.66 -27.28
CA ARG A 169 37.47 -20.14 -28.53
C ARG A 169 36.80 -20.87 -29.68
N GLY A 170 36.11 -20.13 -30.53
CA GLY A 170 35.42 -20.63 -31.73
C GLY A 170 35.06 -19.50 -32.70
N ILE A 171 36.08 -18.94 -33.36
CA ILE A 171 36.18 -18.54 -34.79
C ILE A 171 34.94 -17.94 -35.47
N VAL A 172 35.04 -16.72 -36.05
CA VAL A 172 34.97 -16.41 -37.51
C VAL A 172 35.51 -15.00 -37.80
N THR A 173 36.19 -14.91 -38.95
CA THR A 173 37.03 -13.90 -39.59
C THR A 173 36.36 -12.61 -40.11
N ARG A 174 37.11 -11.50 -40.21
CA ARG A 174 37.25 -10.69 -41.45
C ARG A 174 38.38 -9.63 -41.37
N ARG A 175 38.83 -9.23 -42.56
CA ARG A 175 40.15 -8.70 -42.96
C ARG A 175 40.29 -7.16 -42.91
N HIS A 176 41.55 -6.74 -43.05
CA HIS A 176 42.08 -5.48 -43.60
C HIS A 176 41.98 -4.27 -42.68
N SER A 177 42.91 -3.30 -42.65
CA SER A 177 44.28 -3.12 -43.12
C SER A 177 44.72 -1.76 -42.56
N THR A 178 46.01 -1.60 -42.33
CA THR A 178 46.73 -0.39 -41.90
C THR A 178 46.51 0.84 -42.80
N SER A 179 46.36 2.02 -42.19
CA SER A 179 46.92 3.34 -42.60
C SER A 179 46.59 4.34 -41.48
N GLU A 180 47.54 4.86 -40.71
CA GLU A 180 48.51 5.94 -40.99
C GLU A 180 47.92 7.33 -41.30
N VAL A 181 48.16 8.25 -40.33
CA VAL A 181 48.85 9.54 -40.50
C VAL A 181 48.05 10.80 -40.93
N ALA A 182 48.05 11.77 -39.99
CA ALA A 182 48.19 13.24 -40.14
C ALA A 182 47.06 14.08 -40.81
N SER A 183 46.90 15.39 -40.57
CA SER A 183 47.23 16.34 -39.49
C SER A 183 46.70 17.74 -39.90
N CYS A 184 46.35 18.58 -38.90
CA CYS A 184 46.35 20.07 -38.88
C CYS A 184 45.37 20.88 -39.77
N PRO A 185 45.15 22.21 -39.56
CA PRO A 185 45.91 23.21 -38.76
C PRO A 185 45.06 24.15 -37.83
N GLN A 186 45.56 24.56 -36.64
CA GLN A 186 46.23 25.84 -36.24
C GLN A 186 45.36 26.94 -35.60
N SER A 187 45.76 27.36 -34.37
CA SER A 187 45.97 28.77 -33.92
C SER A 187 46.40 28.76 -32.43
N VAL A 188 47.69 28.89 -32.06
CA VAL A 188 48.45 30.13 -31.67
C VAL A 188 47.83 30.81 -30.42
N THR A 189 48.45 30.82 -29.21
CA THR A 189 49.58 31.69 -28.77
C THR A 189 50.28 31.23 -27.46
N ARG A 190 51.64 31.28 -27.47
CA ARG A 190 52.69 31.70 -26.46
C ARG A 190 52.36 31.77 -24.95
N ARG A 191 53.26 31.61 -23.96
CA ARG A 191 54.68 31.20 -23.73
C ARG A 191 54.89 31.26 -22.20
N HIS A 192 55.57 30.29 -21.56
CA HIS A 192 56.80 30.45 -20.75
C HIS A 192 57.18 29.13 -20.05
N SER A 193 58.48 28.96 -19.88
CA SER A 193 59.25 27.73 -19.65
C SER A 193 59.87 27.67 -18.25
N ALA A 194 59.90 26.50 -17.60
CA ALA A 194 60.97 26.12 -16.65
C ALA A 194 61.02 24.59 -16.36
N SER A 195 62.08 23.96 -16.89
CA SER A 195 62.92 22.87 -16.36
C SER A 195 62.51 21.95 -15.17
N ILE A 196 62.32 20.66 -15.50
CA ILE A 196 62.97 19.41 -14.99
C ILE A 196 63.52 19.36 -13.55
N THR A 197 63.10 18.37 -12.76
CA THR A 197 63.96 17.29 -12.18
C THR A 197 63.14 16.17 -11.49
N ARG A 198 63.61 14.92 -11.64
CA ARG A 198 63.05 13.67 -11.10
C ARG A 198 63.34 13.53 -9.60
N GLY A 199 62.41 12.96 -8.84
CA GLY A 199 62.68 12.45 -7.49
C GLY A 199 61.49 11.76 -6.85
N THR A 200 61.61 10.43 -6.67
CA THR A 200 61.03 9.59 -5.60
C THR A 200 59.50 9.59 -5.41
N VAL A 201 58.88 8.46 -5.79
CA VAL A 201 57.53 8.05 -5.35
C VAL A 201 57.61 7.53 -3.91
N PRO A 202 56.86 8.08 -2.93
CA PRO A 202 56.64 7.40 -1.67
C PRO A 202 55.53 6.35 -1.84
N ILE A 203 55.81 5.14 -1.38
CA ILE A 203 54.84 4.06 -1.17
C ILE A 203 53.89 4.51 -0.05
N VAL A 204 52.62 4.76 -0.35
CA VAL A 204 51.58 4.88 0.66
C VAL A 204 50.95 3.51 0.86
N GLN A 205 51.27 2.90 2.00
CA GLN A 205 50.71 1.66 2.47
C GLN A 205 49.35 1.97 3.13
N CYS A 206 48.24 1.71 2.43
CA CYS A 206 46.91 1.77 3.03
C CYS A 206 46.60 0.45 3.74
N SER A 207 46.80 0.44 5.06
CA SER A 207 46.29 -0.60 5.95
C SER A 207 44.77 -0.42 6.13
N CYS A 208 43.96 -1.34 5.60
CA CYS A 208 42.53 -1.39 5.91
C CYS A 208 42.32 -2.09 7.26
N ILE A 209 41.92 -1.32 8.28
CA ILE A 209 41.38 -1.87 9.53
C ILE A 209 39.91 -2.22 9.26
N PHE A 210 39.58 -3.51 9.32
CA PHE A 210 38.19 -3.96 9.33
C PHE A 210 37.57 -3.69 10.71
N LEU A 211 36.66 -2.71 10.80
CA LEU A 211 35.72 -2.64 11.91
C LEU A 211 34.45 -3.41 11.51
N ARG A 212 34.19 -4.51 12.21
CA ARG A 212 32.89 -5.20 12.16
C ARG A 212 31.83 -4.30 12.79
N ASN A 213 30.68 -4.19 12.12
CA ASN A 213 29.42 -3.56 12.54
C ASN A 213 29.32 -2.02 12.41
N CYS A 214 28.99 -1.54 11.20
CA CYS A 214 28.17 -0.32 10.97
C CYS A 214 27.65 -0.31 9.52
N PRO A 215 26.34 -0.18 9.26
CA PRO A 215 25.83 0.27 7.98
C PRO A 215 25.55 1.78 8.06
N ILE A 216 26.22 2.56 7.22
CA ILE A 216 25.92 3.92 6.72
C ILE A 216 27.25 4.67 6.60
N VAL A 217 27.67 4.95 5.36
CA VAL A 217 28.58 6.06 5.07
C VAL A 217 27.89 6.96 4.05
N HIS A 218 27.41 8.10 4.54
CA HIS A 218 27.15 9.29 3.73
C HIS A 218 28.50 9.80 3.22
N CYS A 219 28.65 10.02 1.91
CA CYS A 219 29.79 10.74 1.37
C CYS A 219 29.31 12.09 0.82
N SER A 220 29.53 13.15 1.60
CA SER A 220 29.35 14.54 1.15
C SER A 220 30.60 14.97 0.37
N CYS A 221 30.46 15.20 -0.93
CA CYS A 221 31.53 15.78 -1.73
C CYS A 221 31.53 17.31 -1.61
N VAL A 222 32.46 17.86 -0.83
CA VAL A 222 32.83 19.28 -0.90
C VAL A 222 33.76 19.48 -2.09
N SER A 223 33.37 20.37 -3.00
CA SER A 223 34.13 20.73 -4.20
C SER A 223 35.41 21.47 -3.83
N LEU A 224 36.58 20.86 -4.09
CA LEU A 224 37.85 21.58 -4.20
C LEU A 224 38.29 21.57 -5.67
N ARG A 225 38.40 22.78 -6.23
CA ARG A 225 38.80 23.03 -7.61
C ARG A 225 40.26 22.61 -7.83
N ASN A 226 40.53 22.10 -9.04
CA ASN A 226 41.82 21.77 -9.64
C ASN A 226 42.45 20.42 -9.26
N CYS A 227 41.95 19.34 -9.89
CA CYS A 227 42.73 18.13 -10.16
C CYS A 227 42.40 17.63 -11.58
N PRO A 228 43.40 17.31 -12.43
CA PRO A 228 43.15 16.84 -13.79
C PRO A 228 42.54 15.43 -13.77
N MET A 229 41.64 15.17 -14.71
CA MET A 229 40.83 13.95 -14.83
C MET A 229 41.65 12.67 -14.62
N VAL A 230 41.40 11.99 -13.49
CA VAL A 230 41.59 10.55 -13.40
C VAL A 230 40.29 9.94 -13.92
N GLN A 231 40.33 9.35 -15.12
CA GLN A 231 39.30 8.41 -15.56
C GLN A 231 39.30 7.25 -14.56
N CYS A 232 38.38 7.30 -13.60
CA CYS A 232 38.02 6.13 -12.83
C CYS A 232 37.19 5.25 -13.77
N SER A 233 37.84 4.34 -14.48
CA SER A 233 37.16 3.24 -15.16
C SER A 233 36.59 2.33 -14.07
N CYS A 234 35.38 2.62 -13.62
CA CYS A 234 34.57 1.64 -12.92
C CYS A 234 34.23 0.56 -13.94
N VAL A 235 35.02 -0.52 -13.92
CA VAL A 235 34.69 -1.76 -14.62
C VAL A 235 33.42 -2.29 -13.96
N PHE A 236 32.28 -2.08 -14.61
CA PHE A 236 31.07 -2.85 -14.35
C PHE A 236 31.38 -4.31 -14.71
N PRO A 237 31.14 -5.29 -13.83
CA PRO A 237 31.11 -6.68 -14.24
C PRO A 237 29.86 -6.88 -15.12
N GLN A 238 30.03 -6.78 -16.43
CA GLN A 238 29.17 -7.49 -17.38
C GLN A 238 29.56 -8.96 -17.31
N GLU A 239 28.76 -9.76 -16.61
CA GLU A 239 28.40 -11.15 -16.91
C GLU A 239 27.72 -11.76 -15.68
N LEU A 240 26.40 -11.60 -15.60
CA LEU A 240 25.52 -12.54 -14.92
C LEU A 240 24.72 -13.23 -16.02
N SER A 241 25.32 -14.27 -16.58
CA SER A 241 24.65 -15.19 -17.48
C SER A 241 23.51 -15.88 -16.74
N HIS A 242 22.40 -16.02 -17.45
CA HIS A 242 21.16 -16.63 -16.97
C HIS A 242 21.42 -18.04 -16.46
N SER A 243 21.48 -18.20 -15.14
CA SER A 243 21.28 -19.48 -14.48
C SER A 243 20.11 -19.32 -13.53
N SER A 244 19.03 -19.97 -13.90
CA SER A 244 17.70 -19.96 -13.32
C SER A 244 17.72 -20.17 -11.80
N MET A 245 17.72 -19.06 -11.06
CA MET A 245 17.06 -19.03 -9.77
C MET A 245 15.56 -19.09 -10.07
N LEU A 246 15.03 -20.32 -10.12
CA LEU A 246 13.60 -20.59 -10.05
C LEU A 246 13.13 -20.15 -8.65
N LEU A 247 13.06 -18.84 -8.43
CA LEU A 247 12.08 -18.27 -7.53
C LEU A 247 10.74 -18.73 -8.10
N CYS A 248 10.02 -19.50 -7.30
CA CYS A 248 8.69 -19.97 -7.61
C CYS A 248 7.79 -18.73 -7.82
N PHE A 249 7.69 -18.25 -9.06
CA PHE A 249 6.87 -17.12 -9.47
C PHE A 249 5.40 -17.55 -9.37
N SER A 250 4.80 -17.36 -8.20
CA SER A 250 3.36 -17.53 -8.04
C SER A 250 2.63 -16.40 -8.76
N SER A 251 1.73 -16.77 -9.69
CA SER A 251 0.83 -15.96 -10.53
C SER A 251 0.62 -14.47 -10.18
N GLY A 252 0.97 -13.60 -11.14
CA GLY A 252 0.90 -12.13 -11.11
C GLY A 252 -0.51 -11.53 -10.99
N THR A 253 -1.06 -11.53 -9.78
CA THR A 253 -2.28 -10.81 -9.40
C THR A 253 -1.99 -9.83 -8.27
N VAL A 254 -2.59 -8.64 -8.34
CA VAL A 254 -2.51 -7.60 -7.32
C VAL A 254 -3.81 -7.60 -6.52
N PRO A 255 -3.77 -7.54 -5.17
CA PRO A 255 -4.97 -7.34 -4.37
C PRO A 255 -5.74 -6.12 -4.84
N TRP A 256 -7.05 -6.23 -5.01
CA TRP A 256 -7.87 -5.14 -5.48
C TRP A 256 -7.84 -3.92 -4.55
N PHE A 257 -7.89 -2.73 -5.14
CA PHE A 257 -8.06 -1.47 -4.43
C PHE A 257 -8.82 -0.46 -5.29
N PRO A 258 -9.56 0.48 -4.68
CA PRO A 258 -10.26 1.55 -5.40
C PRO A 258 -9.27 2.46 -6.14
N ARG A 259 -9.58 2.83 -7.39
CA ARG A 259 -8.74 3.71 -8.23
C ARG A 259 -9.24 5.16 -8.19
N ARG A 260 -10.53 5.35 -7.97
CA ARG A 260 -11.19 6.63 -7.81
C ARG A 260 -11.94 6.70 -6.50
N ILE A 261 -12.14 7.90 -5.99
CA ILE A 261 -12.91 8.14 -4.78
C ILE A 261 -14.34 7.54 -4.84
N ARG A 262 -14.97 7.52 -6.03
CA ARG A 262 -16.29 6.90 -6.22
C ARG A 262 -16.29 5.37 -6.13
N ASP A 263 -15.14 4.72 -6.31
CA ASP A 263 -15.04 3.26 -6.21
C ASP A 263 -15.24 2.77 -4.76
N LEU A 264 -15.19 3.67 -3.77
CA LEU A 264 -15.54 3.37 -2.38
C LEU A 264 -17.00 2.89 -2.24
N ASP A 265 -17.89 3.29 -3.16
CA ASP A 265 -19.29 2.81 -3.21
C ASP A 265 -19.41 1.30 -3.44
N LYS A 266 -18.36 0.66 -3.97
CA LYS A 266 -18.37 -0.78 -4.32
C LYS A 266 -18.30 -1.69 -3.09
N PHE A 267 -17.74 -1.20 -1.98
CA PHE A 267 -17.51 -2.02 -0.78
C PHE A 267 -18.04 -1.42 0.51
N ALA A 268 -18.57 -0.20 0.49
CA ALA A 268 -19.11 0.46 1.68
C ALA A 268 -20.21 -0.35 2.41
N ASN A 269 -20.83 -1.32 1.74
CA ASN A 269 -21.88 -2.18 2.27
C ASN A 269 -21.36 -3.56 2.75
N GLN A 270 -20.05 -3.83 2.66
CA GLN A 270 -19.43 -5.09 3.08
C GLN A 270 -19.04 -5.03 4.57
N ILE A 271 -20.05 -5.17 5.43
CA ILE A 271 -19.91 -5.02 6.89
C ILE A 271 -19.66 -6.37 7.57
N LEU A 272 -18.71 -6.40 8.51
CA LEU A 272 -18.42 -7.55 9.37
C LEU A 272 -19.47 -7.70 10.50
N SER A 273 -19.56 -6.66 11.32
CA SER A 273 -20.24 -6.68 12.62
C SER A 273 -20.68 -5.27 13.00
N TYR A 274 -21.46 -5.18 14.09
CA TYR A 274 -21.97 -3.92 14.63
C TYR A 274 -22.81 -3.12 13.61
N GLY A 275 -23.45 -3.82 12.68
CA GLY A 275 -24.42 -3.26 11.74
C GLY A 275 -25.80 -3.11 12.36
N SER A 276 -26.80 -3.73 11.73
CA SER A 276 -28.16 -3.83 12.30
C SER A 276 -28.31 -4.96 13.33
N GLU A 277 -27.46 -5.98 13.26
CA GLU A 277 -27.43 -7.10 14.20
C GLU A 277 -26.37 -6.84 15.27
N LEU A 278 -26.78 -7.01 16.53
CA LEU A 278 -25.97 -6.76 17.71
C LEU A 278 -25.61 -8.10 18.36
N ASP A 279 -24.42 -8.16 18.96
CA ASP A 279 -24.01 -9.33 19.73
C ASP A 279 -24.86 -9.49 21.00
N ALA A 280 -24.96 -10.72 21.50
CA ALA A 280 -25.85 -11.06 22.62
C ALA A 280 -25.47 -10.36 23.95
N ASP A 281 -24.22 -9.96 24.10
CA ASP A 281 -23.66 -9.21 25.22
C ASP A 281 -23.75 -7.69 25.05
N HIS A 282 -24.18 -7.20 23.88
CA HIS A 282 -24.38 -5.77 23.64
C HIS A 282 -25.54 -5.24 24.51
N PRO A 283 -25.40 -4.08 25.20
CA PRO A 283 -26.43 -3.57 26.12
C PRO A 283 -27.79 -3.33 25.47
N GLY A 284 -27.80 -3.01 24.17
CA GLY A 284 -29.01 -2.85 23.35
C GLY A 284 -29.55 -4.14 22.70
N PHE A 285 -28.99 -5.32 22.97
CA PHE A 285 -29.40 -6.58 22.30
C PHE A 285 -30.87 -6.93 22.52
N THR A 286 -31.36 -6.72 23.74
CA THR A 286 -32.75 -7.01 24.12
C THR A 286 -33.69 -5.82 23.91
N ASP A 287 -33.16 -4.65 23.53
CA ASP A 287 -33.96 -3.44 23.29
C ASP A 287 -34.49 -3.42 21.84
N PRO A 288 -35.81 -3.61 21.62
CA PRO A 288 -36.37 -3.59 20.28
C PRO A 288 -36.34 -2.20 19.63
N VAL A 289 -36.41 -1.12 20.42
CA VAL A 289 -36.38 0.26 19.92
C VAL A 289 -34.97 0.60 19.45
N TYR A 290 -33.95 0.28 20.25
CA TYR A 290 -32.56 0.51 19.87
C TYR A 290 -32.15 -0.29 18.64
N ARG A 291 -32.57 -1.56 18.52
CA ARG A 291 -32.30 -2.37 17.32
C ARG A 291 -32.97 -1.81 16.07
N ALA A 292 -34.23 -1.39 16.16
CA ALA A 292 -34.91 -0.74 15.04
C ALA A 292 -34.22 0.57 14.65
N ARG A 293 -33.73 1.32 15.65
CA ARG A 293 -32.98 2.56 15.45
C ARG A 293 -31.62 2.31 14.79
N ARG A 294 -30.89 1.25 15.16
CA ARG A 294 -29.66 0.81 14.49
C ARG A 294 -29.88 0.41 13.04
N LYS A 295 -30.97 -0.33 12.77
CA LYS A 295 -31.36 -0.64 11.39
C LYS A 295 -31.61 0.61 10.56
N TYR A 296 -32.25 1.64 11.10
CA TYR A 296 -32.45 2.92 10.41
C TYR A 296 -31.11 3.56 10.00
N PHE A 297 -30.11 3.60 10.87
CA PHE A 297 -28.77 4.12 10.55
C PHE A 297 -28.04 3.25 9.50
N ALA A 298 -28.15 1.93 9.62
CA ALA A 298 -27.57 1.02 8.64
C ALA A 298 -28.19 1.23 7.25
N ASP A 299 -29.52 1.36 7.18
CA ASP A 299 -30.24 1.62 5.93
C ASP A 299 -29.79 2.95 5.31
N ILE A 300 -29.54 4.02 6.09
CA ILE A 300 -28.96 5.28 5.58
C ILE A 300 -27.60 5.03 4.91
N ALA A 301 -26.68 4.35 5.61
CA ALA A 301 -25.34 4.11 5.11
C ALA A 301 -25.35 3.22 3.84
N PHE A 302 -26.23 2.23 3.77
CA PHE A 302 -26.32 1.32 2.61
C PHE A 302 -26.81 2.00 1.33
N HIS A 303 -27.61 3.06 1.46
CA HIS A 303 -28.16 3.80 0.31
C HIS A 303 -27.30 4.97 -0.13
N TYR A 304 -26.37 5.45 0.69
CA TYR A 304 -25.50 6.57 0.35
C TYR A 304 -24.56 6.25 -0.82
N LYS A 305 -24.47 7.18 -1.78
CA LYS A 305 -23.49 7.15 -2.86
C LYS A 305 -22.59 8.38 -2.89
N HIS A 306 -21.35 8.19 -3.35
CA HIS A 306 -20.39 9.27 -3.42
C HIS A 306 -20.90 10.40 -4.35
N GLY A 307 -20.90 11.63 -3.82
CA GLY A 307 -21.35 12.83 -4.54
C GLY A 307 -22.76 13.27 -4.16
N GLU A 308 -23.50 12.45 -3.41
CA GLU A 308 -24.75 12.85 -2.77
C GLU A 308 -24.46 13.61 -1.46
N PRO A 309 -25.36 14.52 -1.02
CA PRO A 309 -25.24 15.13 0.30
C PRO A 309 -25.38 14.05 1.40
N LEU A 310 -24.65 14.22 2.50
CA LEU A 310 -24.71 13.31 3.62
C LEU A 310 -26.09 13.40 4.30
N PRO A 311 -26.78 12.27 4.53
CA PRO A 311 -28.12 12.29 5.11
C PRO A 311 -28.13 12.85 6.53
N HIS A 312 -28.98 13.86 6.74
CA HIS A 312 -29.23 14.41 8.07
C HIS A 312 -30.07 13.43 8.90
N VAL A 313 -29.72 13.32 10.18
CA VAL A 313 -30.44 12.50 11.15
C VAL A 313 -31.11 13.37 12.20
N ASN A 314 -32.41 13.15 12.39
CA ASN A 314 -33.15 13.67 13.52
C ASN A 314 -32.87 12.77 14.74
N TYR A 315 -31.88 13.14 15.54
CA TYR A 315 -31.58 12.46 16.81
C TYR A 315 -32.71 12.68 17.82
N THR A 316 -32.99 11.67 18.64
CA THR A 316 -33.97 11.76 19.73
C THR A 316 -33.40 12.56 20.90
N GLN A 317 -34.27 12.94 21.83
CA GLN A 317 -33.83 13.61 23.06
C GLN A 317 -32.92 12.70 23.90
N GLU A 318 -33.23 11.40 24.02
CA GLU A 318 -32.42 10.43 24.77
C GLU A 318 -31.03 10.21 24.15
N GLU A 319 -30.95 10.19 22.81
CA GLU A 319 -29.68 10.16 22.09
C GLU A 319 -28.87 11.43 22.39
N THR A 320 -29.52 12.60 22.31
CA THR A 320 -28.87 13.90 22.60
C THR A 320 -28.41 14.00 24.06
N ASP A 321 -29.18 13.49 25.00
CA ASP A 321 -28.82 13.47 26.43
C ASP A 321 -27.64 12.53 26.70
N THR A 322 -27.57 11.40 25.98
CA THR A 322 -26.44 10.46 26.03
C THR A 322 -25.15 11.13 25.53
N TRP A 323 -25.23 11.81 24.39
CA TRP A 323 -24.13 12.63 23.86
C TRP A 323 -23.68 13.69 24.87
N GLY A 324 -24.63 14.43 25.45
CA GLY A 324 -24.33 15.50 26.41
C GLY A 324 -23.59 14.99 27.65
N GLN A 325 -23.91 13.80 28.14
CA GLN A 325 -23.18 13.16 29.25
C GLN A 325 -21.71 12.87 28.88
N VAL A 326 -21.47 12.35 27.68
CA VAL A 326 -20.11 12.04 27.17
C VAL A 326 -19.33 13.33 26.94
N PHE A 327 -19.92 14.26 26.20
CA PHE A 327 -19.36 15.57 25.86
C PHE A 327 -18.90 16.33 27.10
N ARG A 328 -19.78 16.46 28.11
CA ARG A 328 -19.49 17.19 29.35
C ARG A 328 -18.33 16.60 30.15
N LYS A 329 -18.15 15.27 30.11
CA LYS A 329 -17.04 14.63 30.83
C LYS A 329 -15.71 14.80 30.10
N LEU A 330 -15.69 14.54 28.80
CA LEU A 330 -14.46 14.56 28.02
C LEU A 330 -13.90 15.98 27.85
N THR A 331 -14.77 16.96 27.60
CA THR A 331 -14.36 18.37 27.46
C THR A 331 -13.68 18.95 28.69
N LYS A 332 -13.95 18.41 29.89
CA LYS A 332 -13.22 18.78 31.11
C LYS A 332 -11.79 18.23 31.15
N LEU A 333 -11.53 17.10 30.47
CA LEU A 333 -10.23 16.43 30.45
C LEU A 333 -9.33 16.93 29.32
N TYR A 334 -9.88 17.34 28.17
CA TYR A 334 -9.10 17.72 26.99
C TYR A 334 -7.99 18.75 27.24
N PRO A 335 -8.21 19.87 27.98
CA PRO A 335 -7.16 20.85 28.20
C PRO A 335 -5.90 20.30 28.89
N SER A 336 -6.05 19.24 29.68
CA SER A 336 -4.95 18.63 30.43
C SER A 336 -4.40 17.35 29.80
N HIS A 337 -5.25 16.58 29.10
CA HIS A 337 -4.91 15.23 28.63
C HIS A 337 -4.69 15.16 27.11
N ALA A 338 -5.44 15.92 26.32
CA ALA A 338 -5.36 15.88 24.87
C ALA A 338 -4.14 16.65 24.34
N CYS A 339 -3.65 16.26 23.17
CA CYS A 339 -2.61 16.99 22.45
C CYS A 339 -3.06 18.41 22.06
N ARG A 340 -2.09 19.27 21.77
CA ARG A 340 -2.32 20.67 21.38
C ARG A 340 -3.19 20.79 20.14
N GLU A 341 -3.04 19.92 19.16
CA GLU A 341 -3.75 19.95 17.87
C GLU A 341 -5.25 19.70 18.08
N HIS A 342 -5.61 18.73 18.92
CA HIS A 342 -7.01 18.53 19.35
C HIS A 342 -7.55 19.80 20.04
N ASN A 343 -6.82 20.35 21.02
CA ASN A 343 -7.25 21.56 21.75
C ASN A 343 -7.29 22.82 20.87
N HIS A 344 -6.55 22.85 19.76
CA HIS A 344 -6.57 23.94 18.79
C HIS A 344 -7.82 23.88 17.89
N VAL A 345 -8.17 22.69 17.41
CA VAL A 345 -9.31 22.49 16.49
C VAL A 345 -10.65 22.47 17.22
N PHE A 346 -10.71 21.91 18.43
CA PHE A 346 -11.98 21.68 19.13
C PHE A 346 -12.86 22.94 19.27
N PRO A 347 -12.33 24.13 19.61
CA PRO A 347 -13.11 25.38 19.61
C PRO A 347 -13.72 25.72 18.24
N LEU A 348 -13.01 25.45 17.15
CA LEU A 348 -13.50 25.71 15.79
C LEU A 348 -14.69 24.80 15.45
N LEU A 349 -14.70 23.56 15.94
CA LEU A 349 -15.83 22.64 15.78
C LEU A 349 -17.06 23.10 16.57
N ILE A 350 -16.88 23.72 17.74
CA ILE A 350 -17.97 24.35 18.51
C ILE A 350 -18.57 25.52 17.74
N GLU A 351 -17.72 26.34 17.12
CA GLU A 351 -18.14 27.54 16.39
C GLU A 351 -18.82 27.21 15.05
N ASN A 352 -18.28 26.24 14.30
CA ASN A 352 -18.66 26.02 12.89
C ASN A 352 -19.48 24.75 12.65
N CYS A 353 -19.35 23.72 13.50
CA CYS A 353 -19.96 22.40 13.28
C CYS A 353 -21.05 22.06 14.31
N GLY A 354 -21.43 23.00 15.18
CA GLY A 354 -22.50 22.77 16.15
C GLY A 354 -22.15 21.82 17.29
N TYR A 355 -20.86 21.63 17.60
CA TYR A 355 -20.42 20.84 18.76
C TYR A 355 -20.89 21.51 20.05
N ARG A 356 -21.93 20.95 20.67
CA ARG A 356 -22.50 21.44 21.94
C ARG A 356 -22.98 20.26 22.76
N GLU A 357 -23.12 20.47 24.06
CA GLU A 357 -23.62 19.43 24.97
C GLU A 357 -25.05 18.98 24.62
N ASN A 358 -25.87 19.87 24.06
CA ASN A 358 -27.27 19.66 23.72
C ASN A 358 -27.52 19.46 22.22
N ASN A 359 -26.49 19.13 21.44
CA ASN A 359 -26.62 18.92 19.99
C ASN A 359 -25.58 17.91 19.49
N ILE A 360 -26.05 16.85 18.83
CA ILE A 360 -25.18 15.93 18.09
C ILE A 360 -24.91 16.55 16.71
N PRO A 361 -23.63 16.83 16.35
CA PRO A 361 -23.29 17.37 15.05
C PRO A 361 -23.69 16.46 13.88
N GLN A 362 -24.05 17.05 12.74
CA GLN A 362 -24.37 16.30 11.53
C GLN A 362 -23.12 16.04 10.70
N LEU A 363 -23.03 14.84 10.09
CA LEU A 363 -21.85 14.47 9.30
C LEU A 363 -21.61 15.41 8.11
N GLU A 364 -22.67 15.97 7.50
CA GLU A 364 -22.56 16.91 6.38
C GLU A 364 -21.76 18.16 6.77
N ASP A 365 -22.14 18.81 7.87
CA ASP A 365 -21.49 20.04 8.35
C ASP A 365 -20.00 19.78 8.67
N ILE A 366 -19.72 18.65 9.31
CA ILE A 366 -18.36 18.25 9.68
C ILE A 366 -17.54 17.89 8.45
N SER A 367 -18.12 17.16 7.50
CA SER A 367 -17.46 16.78 6.24
C SER A 367 -17.06 18.02 5.45
N ASN A 368 -17.93 19.02 5.40
CA ASN A 368 -17.64 20.31 4.76
C ASN A 368 -16.49 21.05 5.47
N PHE A 369 -16.52 21.12 6.81
CA PHE A 369 -15.44 21.72 7.59
C PHE A 369 -14.08 21.00 7.40
N LEU A 370 -14.07 19.66 7.41
CA LEU A 370 -12.87 18.88 7.16
C LEU A 370 -12.34 19.07 5.75
N LYS A 371 -13.25 19.19 4.77
CA LYS A 371 -12.89 19.40 3.37
C LYS A 371 -12.19 20.73 3.17
N ASP A 372 -12.69 21.79 3.82
CA ASP A 372 -12.10 23.12 3.78
C ASP A 372 -10.77 23.20 4.55
N SER A 373 -10.62 22.37 5.60
CA SER A 373 -9.42 22.36 6.44
C SER A 373 -8.26 21.56 5.83
N THR A 374 -8.52 20.31 5.45
CA THR A 374 -7.49 19.35 5.03
C THR A 374 -7.90 18.53 3.81
N GLY A 375 -9.06 18.78 3.21
CA GLY A 375 -9.60 17.96 2.11
C GLY A 375 -10.12 16.60 2.57
N PHE A 376 -10.19 16.32 3.87
CA PHE A 376 -10.87 15.13 4.38
C PHE A 376 -12.38 15.25 4.23
N THR A 377 -13.05 14.13 4.00
CA THR A 377 -14.51 14.05 3.94
C THR A 377 -15.00 12.83 4.72
N LEU A 378 -16.23 12.92 5.22
CA LEU A 378 -16.88 11.80 5.90
C LEU A 378 -17.72 10.98 4.94
N ARG A 379 -17.84 9.68 5.23
CA ARG A 379 -18.75 8.76 4.56
C ARG A 379 -19.50 7.94 5.62
N PRO A 380 -20.84 7.85 5.58
CA PRO A 380 -21.58 7.09 6.55
C PRO A 380 -21.30 5.60 6.33
N VAL A 381 -21.06 4.88 7.42
CA VAL A 381 -20.86 3.43 7.41
C VAL A 381 -21.79 2.76 8.41
N ALA A 382 -22.34 1.61 8.02
CA ALA A 382 -23.30 0.90 8.84
C ALA A 382 -22.66 0.19 10.05
N GLY A 383 -21.38 -0.17 9.96
CA GLY A 383 -20.62 -0.89 10.97
C GLY A 383 -19.16 -1.05 10.56
N LEU A 384 -18.48 -2.09 11.05
CA LEU A 384 -17.07 -2.29 10.76
C LEU A 384 -16.83 -2.85 9.35
N LEU A 385 -16.02 -2.14 8.56
CA LEU A 385 -15.48 -2.62 7.28
C LEU A 385 -14.29 -3.56 7.49
N SER A 386 -13.90 -4.27 6.44
CA SER A 386 -12.59 -4.93 6.42
C SER A 386 -11.47 -3.91 6.63
N SER A 387 -10.36 -4.34 7.23
CA SER A 387 -9.23 -3.42 7.44
C SER A 387 -8.67 -2.91 6.11
N ARG A 388 -8.70 -3.72 5.04
CA ARG A 388 -8.29 -3.28 3.71
C ARG A 388 -9.19 -2.16 3.19
N ASP A 389 -10.50 -2.35 3.26
CA ASP A 389 -11.49 -1.40 2.73
C ASP A 389 -11.48 -0.08 3.51
N PHE A 390 -11.43 -0.16 4.84
CA PHE A 390 -11.35 1.02 5.69
C PHE A 390 -10.07 1.83 5.42
N LEU A 391 -8.90 1.17 5.43
CA LEU A 391 -7.62 1.83 5.18
C LEU A 391 -7.54 2.38 3.76
N ALA A 392 -8.09 1.68 2.76
CA ALA A 392 -8.14 2.19 1.38
C ALA A 392 -8.92 3.51 1.28
N GLY A 393 -9.97 3.71 2.08
CA GLY A 393 -10.68 4.99 2.18
C GLY A 393 -9.79 6.16 2.59
N LEU A 394 -8.89 5.94 3.56
CA LEU A 394 -7.96 6.97 4.05
C LEU A 394 -7.02 7.49 2.94
N ALA A 395 -6.69 6.67 1.94
CA ALA A 395 -5.87 7.09 0.80
C ALA A 395 -6.50 8.26 0.02
N PHE A 396 -7.84 8.32 0.01
CA PHE A 396 -8.64 9.37 -0.64
C PHE A 396 -9.01 10.51 0.30
N ARG A 397 -8.48 10.52 1.53
CA ARG A 397 -8.94 11.38 2.62
C ARG A 397 -10.44 11.20 2.88
N VAL A 398 -10.93 9.96 2.81
CA VAL A 398 -12.31 9.61 3.15
C VAL A 398 -12.28 8.80 4.44
N PHE A 399 -12.92 9.33 5.48
CA PHE A 399 -13.08 8.64 6.74
C PHE A 399 -14.49 8.04 6.83
N HIS A 400 -14.57 6.73 7.04
CA HIS A 400 -15.83 6.02 7.21
C HIS A 400 -16.29 6.19 8.66
N SER A 401 -17.43 6.85 8.89
CA SER A 401 -17.92 7.24 10.20
C SER A 401 -19.33 6.71 10.43
N THR A 402 -19.56 6.13 11.60
CA THR A 402 -20.91 5.72 12.01
C THR A 402 -21.77 6.93 12.40
N GLN A 403 -23.10 6.79 12.30
CA GLN A 403 -24.05 7.83 12.70
C GLN A 403 -24.86 7.47 13.96
N TYR A 404 -24.85 6.19 14.37
CA TYR A 404 -25.58 5.76 15.55
C TYR A 404 -24.84 6.17 16.84
N ILE A 405 -25.57 6.31 17.93
CA ILE A 405 -25.00 6.57 19.25
C ILE A 405 -25.10 5.33 20.14
N ARG A 406 -24.15 5.18 21.06
CA ARG A 406 -24.14 4.12 22.09
C ARG A 406 -25.43 4.07 22.90
N HIS A 407 -25.70 2.89 23.47
CA HIS A 407 -26.91 2.67 24.27
C HIS A 407 -26.92 3.53 25.57
N PRO A 408 -28.06 4.17 25.92
CA PRO A 408 -28.14 5.10 27.06
C PRO A 408 -27.91 4.46 28.43
N SER A 409 -28.03 3.13 28.56
CA SER A 409 -27.71 2.44 29.82
C SER A 409 -26.22 2.43 30.17
N CYS A 410 -25.34 2.58 29.15
CA CYS A 410 -23.89 2.53 29.28
C CYS A 410 -23.25 3.73 28.57
N PRO A 411 -23.57 4.99 28.94
CA PRO A 411 -23.14 6.16 28.18
C PRO A 411 -21.61 6.36 28.20
N LEU A 412 -20.95 5.78 29.18
CA LEU A 412 -19.54 6.00 29.45
C LEU A 412 -18.60 4.95 28.84
N TYR A 413 -19.14 3.88 28.28
CA TYR A 413 -18.35 2.80 27.68
C TYR A 413 -19.10 2.21 26.49
N THR A 414 -18.38 2.00 25.38
CA THR A 414 -18.86 1.24 24.24
C THR A 414 -17.67 0.52 23.60
N PRO A 415 -17.80 -0.78 23.26
CA PRO A 415 -16.82 -1.47 22.42
C PRO A 415 -16.96 -1.10 20.94
N GLU A 416 -18.10 -0.52 20.55
CA GLU A 416 -18.39 -0.09 19.18
C GLU A 416 -17.96 1.36 18.95
N PRO A 417 -17.43 1.72 17.76
CA PRO A 417 -17.14 3.09 17.38
C PRO A 417 -18.43 3.83 17.03
N ASP A 418 -19.15 4.33 18.04
CA ASP A 418 -20.36 5.14 17.87
C ASP A 418 -20.03 6.59 17.49
N VAL A 419 -21.04 7.40 17.16
CA VAL A 419 -20.88 8.81 16.76
C VAL A 419 -20.09 9.64 17.79
N CYS A 420 -20.12 9.30 19.08
CA CYS A 420 -19.28 9.95 20.08
C CYS A 420 -17.79 9.69 19.81
N HIS A 421 -17.43 8.44 19.50
CA HIS A 421 -16.06 8.06 19.17
C HIS A 421 -15.57 8.77 17.91
N GLU A 422 -16.37 8.77 16.86
CA GLU A 422 -16.00 9.39 15.58
C GLU A 422 -15.80 10.89 15.71
N LEU A 423 -16.77 11.58 16.32
CA LEU A 423 -16.81 13.04 16.33
C LEU A 423 -15.90 13.66 17.38
N LEU A 424 -15.74 13.02 18.55
CA LEU A 424 -14.90 13.55 19.62
C LEU A 424 -13.46 13.00 19.56
N GLY A 425 -13.28 11.82 18.99
CA GLY A 425 -11.98 11.18 18.84
C GLY A 425 -11.27 11.57 17.54
N HIS A 426 -11.83 11.16 16.39
CA HIS A 426 -11.15 11.28 15.10
C HIS A 426 -11.19 12.68 14.48
N VAL A 427 -12.40 13.27 14.40
CA VAL A 427 -12.63 14.51 13.64
C VAL A 427 -11.66 15.66 14.00
N PRO A 428 -11.37 15.95 15.29
CA PRO A 428 -10.48 17.06 15.63
C PRO A 428 -9.09 16.93 15.00
N LEU A 429 -8.55 15.71 14.91
CA LEU A 429 -7.23 15.49 14.33
C LEU A 429 -7.26 15.38 12.81
N LEU A 430 -8.36 14.94 12.21
CA LEU A 430 -8.50 14.96 10.75
C LEU A 430 -8.50 16.39 10.17
N ALA A 431 -8.81 17.40 10.99
CA ALA A 431 -8.68 18.80 10.62
C ALA A 431 -7.26 19.37 10.79
N ASP A 432 -6.34 18.64 11.42
CA ASP A 432 -4.93 19.03 11.48
C ASP A 432 -4.19 18.57 10.19
N PRO A 433 -3.46 19.47 9.48
CA PRO A 433 -2.79 19.11 8.24
C PRO A 433 -1.73 18.02 8.36
N ALA A 434 -0.98 17.97 9.46
CA ALA A 434 0.09 16.98 9.63
C ALA A 434 -0.50 15.60 9.93
N PHE A 435 -1.52 15.54 10.78
CA PHE A 435 -2.23 14.30 11.08
C PHE A 435 -3.03 13.80 9.86
N ALA A 436 -3.70 14.67 9.12
CA ALA A 436 -4.39 14.31 7.88
C ALA A 436 -3.43 13.67 6.85
N GLN A 437 -2.23 14.22 6.69
CA GLN A 437 -1.21 13.62 5.83
C GLN A 437 -0.74 12.27 6.35
N PHE A 438 -0.52 12.15 7.67
CA PHE A 438 -0.15 10.89 8.31
C PHE A 438 -1.20 9.81 8.09
N SER A 439 -2.49 10.10 8.34
CA SER A 439 -3.59 9.16 8.11
C SER A 439 -3.72 8.77 6.63
N GLN A 440 -3.54 9.73 5.72
CA GLN A 440 -3.55 9.44 4.29
C GLN A 440 -2.40 8.50 3.88
N GLU A 441 -1.22 8.65 4.46
CA GLU A 441 -0.06 7.80 4.17
C GLU A 441 -0.31 6.34 4.59
N ILE A 442 -0.98 6.11 5.72
CA ILE A 442 -1.44 4.75 6.10
C ILE A 442 -2.34 4.19 4.99
N GLY A 443 -3.27 5.01 4.50
CA GLY A 443 -4.17 4.62 3.42
C GLY A 443 -3.42 4.27 2.13
N LEU A 444 -2.47 5.10 1.70
CA LEU A 444 -1.65 4.86 0.51
C LEU A 444 -0.79 3.59 0.65
N ALA A 445 -0.25 3.34 1.84
CA ALA A 445 0.50 2.12 2.12
C ALA A 445 -0.37 0.85 1.96
N SER A 446 -1.67 0.93 2.24
CA SER A 446 -2.59 -0.22 2.14
C SER A 446 -2.93 -0.65 0.70
N LEU A 447 -2.86 0.27 -0.27
CA LEU A 447 -3.33 0.02 -1.64
C LEU A 447 -2.51 -1.07 -2.34
N GLY A 448 -3.14 -2.21 -2.63
CA GLY A 448 -2.48 -3.37 -3.25
C GLY A 448 -1.46 -4.07 -2.34
N ALA A 449 -1.44 -3.78 -1.04
CA ALA A 449 -0.58 -4.47 -0.09
C ALA A 449 -1.08 -5.91 0.17
N PRO A 450 -0.19 -6.89 0.36
CA PRO A 450 -0.60 -8.23 0.78
C PRO A 450 -1.29 -8.24 2.16
N ASP A 451 -2.10 -9.27 2.44
CA ASP A 451 -2.91 -9.35 3.67
C ASP A 451 -2.08 -9.27 4.96
N ASP A 452 -0.88 -9.88 5.00
CA ASP A 452 0.01 -9.81 6.16
C ASP A 452 0.52 -8.39 6.42
N TYR A 453 0.68 -7.58 5.37
CA TYR A 453 0.99 -6.16 5.49
C TYR A 453 -0.24 -5.32 5.85
N ILE A 454 -1.45 -5.69 5.43
CA ILE A 454 -2.68 -5.03 5.92
C ILE A 454 -2.85 -5.25 7.42
N GLU A 455 -2.63 -6.46 7.93
CA GLU A 455 -2.68 -6.75 9.37
C GLU A 455 -1.68 -5.89 10.16
N ARG A 456 -0.46 -5.77 9.63
CA ARG A 456 0.60 -4.92 10.20
C ARG A 456 0.25 -3.43 10.17
N LEU A 457 -0.32 -2.95 9.06
CA LEU A 457 -0.78 -1.56 8.93
C LEU A 457 -1.96 -1.27 9.85
N ALA A 458 -2.91 -2.20 9.99
CA ALA A 458 -4.02 -2.10 10.95
C ALA A 458 -3.51 -2.04 12.39
N THR A 459 -2.45 -2.79 12.72
CA THR A 459 -1.77 -2.70 14.01
C THR A 459 -1.08 -1.36 14.22
N CYS A 460 -0.39 -0.82 13.20
CA CYS A 460 0.16 0.53 13.27
C CYS A 460 -0.94 1.58 13.45
N TYR A 461 -2.06 1.46 12.74
CA TYR A 461 -3.23 2.33 12.87
C TYR A 461 -3.79 2.28 14.30
N TRP A 462 -3.95 1.09 14.88
CA TRP A 462 -4.38 0.91 16.27
C TRP A 462 -3.48 1.67 17.26
N PHE A 463 -2.16 1.49 17.17
CA PHE A 463 -1.23 2.13 18.11
C PHE A 463 -0.91 3.60 17.78
N THR A 464 -1.55 4.16 16.76
CA THR A 464 -1.39 5.58 16.40
C THR A 464 -2.73 6.28 16.38
N VAL A 465 -3.50 6.13 15.31
CA VAL A 465 -4.79 6.81 15.12
C VAL A 465 -5.80 6.46 16.22
N GLU A 466 -5.83 5.23 16.73
CA GLU A 466 -6.79 4.81 17.77
C GLU A 466 -6.28 5.05 19.20
N PHE A 467 -5.05 4.63 19.52
CA PHE A 467 -4.49 4.64 20.88
C PHE A 467 -3.11 5.28 20.96
N GLY A 468 -2.82 6.23 20.07
CA GLY A 468 -1.54 6.93 20.04
C GLY A 468 -1.38 8.01 21.10
N LEU A 469 -0.14 8.14 21.59
CA LEU A 469 0.31 9.22 22.47
C LEU A 469 1.39 10.04 21.77
N CYS A 470 1.54 11.31 22.11
CA CYS A 470 2.61 12.17 21.59
C CYS A 470 3.37 12.88 22.70
N THR A 471 4.62 13.27 22.42
CA THR A 471 5.40 14.12 23.33
C THR A 471 5.24 15.59 22.95
N GLN A 472 4.85 16.44 23.90
CA GLN A 472 4.73 17.88 23.73
C GLN A 472 5.26 18.59 24.97
N ASP A 473 6.23 19.48 24.80
CA ASP A 473 6.83 20.27 25.89
C ASP A 473 7.32 19.39 27.07
N GLY A 474 7.90 18.22 26.74
CA GLY A 474 8.37 17.24 27.73
C GLY A 474 7.28 16.44 28.44
N GLN A 475 6.01 16.63 28.09
CA GLN A 475 4.87 15.89 28.61
C GLN A 475 4.30 14.93 27.58
N VAL A 476 3.72 13.82 28.04
CA VAL A 476 2.97 12.90 27.19
C VAL A 476 1.51 13.35 27.12
N LYS A 477 0.95 13.40 25.91
CA LYS A 477 -0.45 13.78 25.64
C LYS A 477 -1.12 12.72 24.76
N ALA A 478 -2.43 12.61 24.87
CA ALA A 478 -3.22 11.68 24.05
C ALA A 478 -3.65 12.32 22.73
N TYR A 479 -3.54 11.56 21.65
CA TYR A 479 -4.12 11.92 20.35
C TYR A 479 -4.96 10.78 19.76
N GLY A 480 -4.80 9.55 20.21
CA GLY A 480 -5.62 8.43 19.74
C GLY A 480 -7.12 8.65 19.96
N ALA A 481 -7.95 8.37 18.95
CA ALA A 481 -9.39 8.56 19.00
C ALA A 481 -10.08 7.72 20.09
N GLY A 482 -9.65 6.47 20.30
CA GLY A 482 -10.11 5.61 21.40
C GLY A 482 -9.84 6.23 22.77
N LEU A 483 -8.71 6.94 22.92
CA LEU A 483 -8.40 7.68 24.15
C LEU A 483 -9.26 8.93 24.29
N LEU A 484 -9.37 9.74 23.24
CA LEU A 484 -10.08 11.02 23.27
C LEU A 484 -11.61 10.86 23.37
N SER A 485 -12.13 9.66 23.15
CA SER A 485 -13.56 9.32 23.29
C SER A 485 -13.89 8.44 24.50
N SER A 486 -12.88 8.01 25.26
CA SER A 486 -13.01 7.18 26.46
C SER A 486 -12.45 7.89 27.68
N PHE A 487 -13.34 8.42 28.53
CA PHE A 487 -12.92 9.19 29.72
C PHE A 487 -12.01 8.37 30.66
N GLY A 488 -12.30 7.07 30.82
CA GLY A 488 -11.55 6.20 31.72
C GLY A 488 -10.17 5.86 31.16
N GLU A 489 -10.09 5.59 29.85
CA GLU A 489 -8.83 5.25 29.22
C GLU A 489 -7.93 6.48 29.00
N LEU A 490 -8.51 7.66 28.78
CA LEU A 490 -7.79 8.93 28.72
C LEU A 490 -7.03 9.24 30.02
N GLN A 491 -7.63 8.94 31.18
CA GLN A 491 -6.95 9.08 32.46
C GLN A 491 -5.93 7.96 32.69
N TYR A 492 -6.27 6.74 32.31
CA TYR A 492 -5.42 5.57 32.48
C TYR A 492 -4.13 5.68 31.65
N CYS A 493 -4.21 6.08 30.38
CA CYS A 493 -3.06 6.13 29.47
C CYS A 493 -1.97 7.12 29.91
N LEU A 494 -2.35 8.15 30.71
CA LEU A 494 -1.45 9.15 31.29
C LEU A 494 -1.03 8.84 32.75
N SER A 495 -1.54 7.76 33.34
CA SER A 495 -1.10 7.27 34.67
C SER A 495 0.28 6.59 34.63
N ASP A 496 0.77 6.12 35.77
CA ASP A 496 1.99 5.32 35.92
C ASP A 496 1.78 3.82 35.65
N LYS A 497 0.55 3.39 35.37
CA LYS A 497 0.18 1.97 35.20
C LYS A 497 0.60 1.36 33.85
N PRO A 498 0.33 1.99 32.68
CA PRO A 498 0.63 1.35 31.41
C PRO A 498 2.09 1.52 31.00
N GLU A 499 2.58 0.58 30.19
CA GLU A 499 3.88 0.71 29.55
C GLU A 499 3.81 1.69 28.38
N ARG A 500 4.82 2.55 28.22
CA ARG A 500 4.95 3.46 27.09
C ARG A 500 6.23 3.18 26.33
N ARG A 501 6.12 3.03 25.02
CA ARG A 501 7.25 2.76 24.11
C ARG A 501 7.32 3.80 23.02
N VAL A 502 8.49 4.00 22.43
CA VAL A 502 8.63 4.90 21.26
C VAL A 502 8.01 4.24 20.04
N PHE A 503 7.23 5.01 19.27
CA PHE A 503 6.65 4.54 18.02
C PHE A 503 7.75 4.19 16.99
N ASP A 504 7.73 2.94 16.55
CA ASP A 504 8.61 2.34 15.56
C ASP A 504 7.77 1.33 14.76
N PRO A 505 7.32 1.65 13.53
CA PRO A 505 6.41 0.81 12.76
C PRO A 505 6.85 -0.64 12.60
N ILE A 506 8.16 -0.91 12.53
CA ILE A 506 8.69 -2.27 12.38
C ILE A 506 8.38 -3.12 13.62
N LYS A 507 8.50 -2.52 14.81
CA LYS A 507 8.21 -3.19 16.09
C LYS A 507 6.73 -3.12 16.43
N THR A 508 6.13 -1.94 16.28
CA THR A 508 4.72 -1.68 16.58
C THR A 508 3.81 -2.60 15.77
N SER A 509 4.09 -2.83 14.48
CA SER A 509 3.27 -3.71 13.62
C SER A 509 3.22 -5.18 14.06
N LEU A 510 4.06 -5.61 14.99
CA LEU A 510 4.10 -6.97 15.54
C LEU A 510 3.48 -7.07 16.95
N GLN A 511 3.09 -5.94 17.55
CA GLN A 511 2.56 -5.91 18.91
C GLN A 511 1.11 -6.40 18.93
N LYS A 512 0.82 -7.39 19.78
CA LYS A 512 -0.54 -7.84 20.07
C LYS A 512 -1.23 -6.92 21.08
N TYR A 513 -2.56 -6.85 21.03
CA TYR A 513 -3.35 -5.97 21.90
C TYR A 513 -4.74 -6.53 22.22
N PRO A 514 -5.29 -6.22 23.41
CA PRO A 514 -6.70 -6.45 23.70
C PRO A 514 -7.58 -5.39 23.04
N ILE A 515 -8.80 -5.75 22.65
CA ILE A 515 -9.79 -4.82 22.09
C ILE A 515 -10.92 -4.47 23.08
N THR A 516 -11.08 -5.27 24.15
CA THR A 516 -12.15 -5.13 25.16
C THR A 516 -11.67 -4.55 26.48
N GLU A 517 -10.36 -4.33 26.64
CA GLU A 517 -9.72 -3.87 27.88
C GLU A 517 -8.79 -2.68 27.59
N TYR A 518 -8.43 -1.93 28.64
CA TYR A 518 -7.47 -0.83 28.49
C TYR A 518 -6.12 -1.33 27.99
N GLN A 519 -5.49 -0.56 27.11
CA GLN A 519 -4.25 -1.00 26.48
C GLN A 519 -3.11 -1.11 27.51
N PRO A 520 -2.46 -2.29 27.64
CA PRO A 520 -1.33 -2.44 28.56
C PRO A 520 -0.08 -1.69 28.08
N VAL A 521 0.01 -1.44 26.76
CA VAL A 521 1.14 -0.79 26.09
C VAL A 521 0.62 0.30 25.17
N TYR A 522 1.20 1.49 25.26
CA TYR A 522 0.98 2.59 24.32
C TYR A 522 2.27 2.94 23.57
N TYR A 523 2.12 3.44 22.35
CA TYR A 523 3.23 3.97 21.56
C TYR A 523 3.18 5.49 21.51
N VAL A 524 4.33 6.11 21.79
CA VAL A 524 4.54 7.55 21.85
C VAL A 524 5.24 8.00 20.57
N ALA A 525 4.57 8.84 19.79
CA ALA A 525 5.16 9.56 18.66
C ALA A 525 5.89 10.82 19.16
N GLU A 526 7.03 11.15 18.53
CA GLU A 526 7.74 12.40 18.83
C GLU A 526 6.99 13.61 18.25
N SER A 527 6.49 13.46 17.02
CA SER A 527 5.60 14.39 16.34
C SER A 527 4.82 13.64 15.25
N PHE A 528 3.78 14.25 14.69
CA PHE A 528 3.09 13.68 13.54
C PHE A 528 3.97 13.60 12.29
N GLU A 529 4.91 14.55 12.13
CA GLU A 529 5.88 14.52 11.03
C GLU A 529 6.85 13.34 11.17
N ASP A 530 7.39 13.09 12.36
CA ASP A 530 8.24 11.93 12.64
C ASP A 530 7.49 10.61 12.44
N ALA A 531 6.24 10.52 12.92
CA ALA A 531 5.40 9.34 12.72
C ALA A 531 5.13 9.09 11.22
N LYS A 532 4.86 10.15 10.46
CA LYS A 532 4.68 10.10 9.00
C LYS A 532 5.95 9.63 8.30
N GLU A 533 7.10 10.20 8.59
CA GLU A 533 8.37 9.78 7.97
C GLU A 533 8.71 8.32 8.26
N LYS A 534 8.53 7.87 9.51
CA LYS A 534 8.73 6.47 9.90
C LYS A 534 7.79 5.55 9.14
N LEU A 535 6.53 5.94 8.97
CA LEU A 535 5.55 5.18 8.21
C LEU A 535 5.87 5.14 6.71
N ILE A 536 6.31 6.24 6.10
CA ILE A 536 6.76 6.27 4.69
C ILE A 536 7.91 5.27 4.50
N LYS A 537 8.91 5.29 5.38
CA LYS A 537 10.04 4.34 5.34
C LYS A 537 9.55 2.89 5.50
N TYR A 538 8.57 2.65 6.37
CA TYR A 538 7.95 1.34 6.53
C TYR A 538 7.18 0.90 5.28
N ALA A 539 6.42 1.80 4.66
CA ALA A 539 5.64 1.54 3.44
C ALA A 539 6.52 1.14 2.25
N GLN A 540 7.77 1.60 2.19
CA GLN A 540 8.76 1.19 1.18
C GLN A 540 9.16 -0.28 1.31
N THR A 541 8.94 -0.93 2.46
CA THR A 541 9.24 -2.36 2.66
C THR A 541 8.12 -3.27 2.16
N ILE A 542 6.94 -2.72 1.86
CA ILE A 542 5.78 -3.48 1.39
C ILE A 542 6.07 -3.98 -0.04
N PRO A 543 5.97 -5.30 -0.30
CA PRO A 543 6.29 -5.86 -1.61
C PRO A 543 5.19 -5.53 -2.64
N ARG A 544 5.35 -4.38 -3.30
CA ARG A 544 4.54 -3.92 -4.44
C ARG A 544 5.47 -3.55 -5.60
N HIS A 545 5.07 -3.88 -6.82
CA HIS A 545 5.88 -3.63 -8.03
C HIS A 545 5.59 -2.27 -8.70
N PHE A 546 4.85 -1.39 -8.01
CA PHE A 546 4.48 -0.07 -8.48
C PHE A 546 4.48 0.92 -7.31
N GLY A 547 4.80 2.18 -7.59
CA GLY A 547 4.51 3.29 -6.69
C GLY A 547 3.03 3.67 -6.77
N VAL A 548 2.51 4.23 -5.68
CA VAL A 548 1.15 4.80 -5.65
C VAL A 548 1.23 6.29 -5.32
N ARG A 549 0.45 7.09 -6.04
CA ARG A 549 0.34 8.54 -5.80
C ARG A 549 -1.12 8.94 -5.82
N TYR A 550 -1.55 9.73 -4.85
CA TYR A 550 -2.86 10.37 -4.91
C TYR A 550 -2.79 11.67 -5.72
N ASN A 551 -3.68 11.79 -6.71
CA ASN A 551 -3.90 13.04 -7.42
C ASN A 551 -5.16 13.71 -6.86
N ALA A 552 -4.96 14.81 -6.13
CA ALA A 552 -6.04 15.54 -5.47
C ALA A 552 -7.01 16.23 -6.44
N TYR A 553 -6.55 16.61 -7.64
CA TYR A 553 -7.39 17.29 -8.64
C TYR A 553 -8.42 16.35 -9.26
N SER A 554 -8.00 15.14 -9.62
CA SER A 554 -8.87 14.11 -10.20
C SER A 554 -9.46 13.15 -9.17
N GLN A 555 -9.07 13.30 -7.89
CA GLN A 555 -9.46 12.42 -6.78
C GLN A 555 -9.25 10.94 -7.09
N SER A 556 -8.07 10.63 -7.65
CA SER A 556 -7.73 9.30 -8.16
C SER A 556 -6.32 8.88 -7.78
N ILE A 557 -6.10 7.58 -7.71
CA ILE A 557 -4.79 6.97 -7.53
C ILE A 557 -4.10 6.87 -8.88
N GLU A 558 -2.84 7.27 -8.96
CA GLU A 558 -1.94 7.05 -10.08
C GLU A 558 -0.96 5.93 -9.70
N LEU A 559 -0.75 4.98 -10.61
CA LEU A 559 0.31 3.98 -10.45
C LEU A 559 1.56 4.52 -11.12
N LEU A 560 2.71 4.36 -10.47
CA LEU A 560 4.00 4.80 -10.99
C LEU A 560 4.88 3.56 -11.16
N ASP A 561 4.93 3.02 -12.39
CA ASP A 561 5.74 1.84 -12.70
C ASP A 561 6.37 1.89 -14.11
N SER A 562 6.27 3.03 -14.78
CA SER A 562 6.87 3.26 -16.09
C SER A 562 7.70 4.54 -16.11
N LYS A 563 8.69 4.58 -16.99
CA LYS A 563 9.57 5.73 -17.16
C LYS A 563 8.81 7.03 -17.52
N PRO A 564 7.84 7.04 -18.47
CA PRO A 564 7.13 8.28 -18.81
C PRO A 564 6.33 8.87 -17.65
N GLN A 565 5.74 8.04 -16.78
CA GLN A 565 5.04 8.50 -15.58
C GLN A 565 5.99 9.17 -14.59
N ILE A 566 7.17 8.59 -14.39
CA ILE A 566 8.20 9.16 -13.50
C ILE A 566 8.73 10.48 -14.08
N GLU A 567 8.96 10.55 -15.39
CA GLU A 567 9.37 11.80 -16.06
C GLU A 567 8.32 12.90 -15.91
N GLY A 568 7.03 12.58 -16.07
CA GLY A 568 5.93 13.51 -15.82
C GLY A 568 5.91 14.03 -14.37
N LEU A 569 6.17 13.17 -13.39
CA LEU A 569 6.25 13.58 -11.98
C LEU A 569 7.44 14.52 -11.73
N VAL A 570 8.61 14.24 -12.32
CA VAL A 570 9.79 15.12 -12.21
C VAL A 570 9.51 16.49 -12.81
N GLN A 571 8.81 16.54 -13.96
CA GLN A 571 8.40 17.82 -14.56
C GLN A 571 7.47 18.62 -13.65
N ASN A 572 6.48 17.97 -13.03
CA ASN A 572 5.59 18.62 -12.07
C ASN A 572 6.35 19.18 -10.86
N ILE A 573 7.26 18.39 -10.27
CA ILE A 573 8.11 18.87 -9.15
C ILE A 573 8.98 20.05 -9.59
N THR A 574 9.50 20.03 -10.81
CA THR A 574 10.29 21.14 -11.36
C THR A 574 9.48 22.42 -11.45
N GLN A 575 8.20 22.34 -11.82
CA GLN A 575 7.29 23.49 -11.85
C GLN A 575 7.04 24.04 -10.44
N GLU A 576 6.77 23.18 -9.46
CA GLU A 576 6.61 23.59 -8.06
C GLU A 576 7.88 24.26 -7.51
N MET A 577 9.06 23.72 -7.84
CA MET A 577 10.34 24.34 -7.47
C MET A 577 10.53 25.71 -8.13
N GLN A 578 10.06 25.91 -9.37
CA GLN A 578 10.10 27.23 -10.02
C GLN A 578 9.19 28.23 -9.30
N ILE A 579 7.97 27.82 -8.92
CA ILE A 579 7.03 28.64 -8.13
C ILE A 579 7.68 29.06 -6.81
N LEU A 580 8.33 28.12 -6.11
CA LEU A 580 9.06 28.41 -4.88
C LEU A 580 10.18 29.42 -5.10
N LEU A 581 11.01 29.23 -6.13
CA LEU A 581 12.11 30.15 -6.45
C LEU A 581 11.59 31.55 -6.79
N ASP A 582 10.48 31.65 -7.52
CA ASP A 582 9.87 32.94 -7.85
C ASP A 582 9.23 33.62 -6.65
N ALA A 583 8.66 32.86 -5.70
CA ALA A 583 8.18 33.40 -4.43
C ALA A 583 9.33 33.90 -3.56
N LEU A 584 10.43 33.14 -3.46
CA LEU A 584 11.62 33.53 -2.72
C LEU A 584 12.29 34.80 -3.27
N ARG A 585 12.19 35.05 -4.58
CA ARG A 585 12.70 36.29 -5.18
C ARG A 585 11.84 37.53 -4.86
N LYS A 586 10.58 37.33 -4.44
CA LYS A 586 9.63 38.41 -4.13
C LYS A 586 9.66 38.82 -2.65
N LEU A 587 10.09 37.91 -1.77
CA LEU A 587 10.37 38.17 -0.36
C LEU A 587 11.76 38.80 -0.21
#